data_AF-A0A7V9JC31-F1
#
_entry.id   AF-A0A7V9JC31-F1
#
_cell.length_a   1.000
_cell.length_b   1.000
_cell.length_c   1.000
_cell.angle_alpha   90.00
_cell.angle_beta   90.00
_cell.angle_gamma   90.00
#
_symmetry.space_group_name_H-M   'P 1'
#
loop_
_entity.id
_entity.type
_entity.pdbx_description
1 polymer ?
#
loop_
_entity_poly.entity_id
_entity_poly.type
_entity_poly.pdbx_seq_one_letter_code
_entity_poly.pdbx_strand_id
1 'polypeptide(L)'
;MNNTPRSALSVTQEAARELMQAGAVAVMLTGSRATGNATAESDIDLYAIGDGPEYLLERRGDFLVSISWRREEEIERSYSSPADVGVLVPGWRQAIILTDPDGVAARLAERATAWTWDVIGDDPLNEWVAEQLTGYAEEVHKLVAHIARGTLQYAAAQRSILALRIPIIMAVHKRILYGSENRLWDLVADRMGSEWAKKQSAALGLTGQLFHDSCKAALELYVMACACASDLFDNRQQAVIEHTCKLALHKGPGINVNSVIVILIERNGRFLMIEEERGPVGTNWYFPSGAVEAGESLVDAAIREAFEETGYSVKPTHLLRIDHGYFARSREIPWWRHIIVAHPTADVAKADPEDGITAVEWLSPDNLDGLDLRSPDAHEIIATYLQTGPGLPLPGYVFSESGELRGFYS
;
A
#
# COMPACT_ATOMS: atom_id res chain seq x y z
N MET A 1 7.99 53.03 12.96
CA MET A 1 8.30 51.78 13.71
C MET A 1 9.44 51.11 12.98
N ASN A 2 10.61 50.98 13.62
CA ASN A 2 11.80 50.38 13.02
C ASN A 2 11.55 48.89 12.78
N ASN A 3 11.26 48.51 11.54
CA ASN A 3 11.08 47.12 11.13
C ASN A 3 12.43 46.55 10.67
N THR A 4 13.41 46.55 11.58
CA THR A 4 14.64 45.77 11.34
C THR A 4 14.26 44.30 11.43
N PRO A 5 14.58 43.45 10.44
CA PRO A 5 14.28 42.02 10.52
C PRO A 5 14.87 41.46 11.82
N ARG A 6 14.01 40.93 12.70
CA ARG A 6 14.48 40.25 13.91
C ARG A 6 15.17 38.96 13.47
N SER A 7 16.35 38.67 14.01
CA SER A 7 16.99 37.37 13.78
C SER A 7 16.33 36.31 14.67
N ALA A 8 16.30 35.05 14.22
CA ALA A 8 15.81 33.94 15.04
C ALA A 8 16.48 33.92 16.43
N LEU A 9 17.80 34.14 16.46
CA LEU A 9 18.57 34.25 17.70
C LEU A 9 18.03 35.34 18.64
N SER A 10 17.71 36.53 18.12
CA SER A 10 17.18 37.62 18.94
C SER A 10 15.81 37.29 19.53
N VAL A 11 14.94 36.63 18.74
CA VAL A 11 13.61 36.18 19.18
C VAL A 11 13.73 35.10 20.26
N THR A 12 14.60 34.12 20.04
CA THR A 12 14.90 33.05 21.01
C THR A 12 15.38 33.61 22.35
N GLN A 13 16.32 34.57 22.35
CA GLN A 13 16.86 35.17 23.58
C GLN A 13 15.86 36.07 24.32
N GLU A 14 14.98 36.77 23.59
CA GLU A 14 13.90 37.56 24.17
C GLU A 14 12.85 36.66 24.84
N ALA A 15 12.38 35.63 24.11
CA ALA A 15 11.41 34.67 24.62
C ALA A 15 11.94 33.90 25.85
N ALA A 16 13.20 33.47 25.84
CA ALA A 16 13.80 32.79 27.00
C ALA A 16 13.81 33.68 28.26
N ARG A 17 14.10 34.99 28.11
CA ARG A 17 14.07 35.93 29.26
C ARG A 17 12.67 36.11 29.81
N GLU A 18 11.66 36.20 28.94
CA GLU A 18 10.27 36.31 29.36
C GLU A 18 9.78 35.05 30.07
N LEU A 19 10.17 33.86 29.59
CA LEU A 19 9.83 32.59 30.22
C LEU A 19 10.44 32.48 31.64
N MET A 20 11.68 32.93 31.83
CA MET A 20 12.27 33.01 33.18
C MET A 20 11.50 33.98 34.09
N GLN A 21 11.05 35.12 33.57
CA GLN A 21 10.20 36.05 34.34
C GLN A 21 8.83 35.47 34.66
N ALA A 22 8.32 34.59 33.81
CA ALA A 22 7.07 33.86 34.00
C ALA A 22 7.20 32.65 34.96
N GLY A 23 8.39 32.39 35.50
CA GLY A 23 8.61 31.34 36.51
C GLY A 23 9.26 30.06 35.99
N ALA A 24 9.79 30.05 34.76
CA ALA A 24 10.66 28.95 34.33
C ALA A 24 11.94 28.92 35.17
N VAL A 25 12.41 27.72 35.51
CA VAL A 25 13.69 27.50 36.21
C VAL A 25 14.85 27.33 35.22
N ALA A 26 14.56 26.88 34.00
CA ALA A 26 15.51 26.84 32.90
C ALA A 26 14.76 26.89 31.56
N VAL A 27 15.45 27.36 30.51
CA VAL A 27 14.91 27.41 29.15
C VAL A 27 15.93 26.90 28.16
N MET A 28 15.47 26.09 27.21
CA MET A 28 16.28 25.48 26.18
C MET A 28 15.69 25.70 24.80
N LEU A 29 16.54 25.72 23.80
CA LEU A 29 16.18 25.62 22.39
C LEU A 29 16.32 24.15 21.96
N THR A 30 15.30 23.62 21.32
CA THR A 30 15.29 22.25 20.77
C THR A 30 14.99 22.26 19.27
N GLY A 31 14.73 21.09 18.68
CA GLY A 31 14.28 20.97 17.30
C GLY A 31 15.31 21.32 16.24
N SER A 32 14.81 21.71 15.06
CA SER A 32 15.63 21.92 13.86
C SER A 32 16.67 23.05 14.03
N ARG A 33 16.35 24.07 14.83
CA ARG A 33 17.24 25.20 15.11
C ARG A 33 18.36 24.86 16.07
N ALA A 34 18.12 23.99 17.05
CA ALA A 34 19.17 23.48 17.92
C ALA A 34 20.14 22.56 17.17
N THR A 35 19.62 21.75 16.24
CA THR A 35 20.42 20.79 15.45
C THR A 35 21.15 21.39 14.25
N GLY A 36 20.87 22.66 13.91
CA GLY A 36 21.45 23.32 12.74
C GLY A 36 20.80 22.94 11.40
N ASN A 37 19.69 22.19 11.42
CA ASN A 37 18.96 21.74 10.23
C ASN A 37 17.73 22.61 9.90
N ALA A 38 17.62 23.79 10.51
CA ALA A 38 16.49 24.68 10.31
C ALA A 38 16.43 25.24 8.89
N THR A 39 15.21 25.32 8.36
CA THR A 39 14.87 25.97 7.09
C THR A 39 14.29 27.36 7.34
N ALA A 40 13.95 28.08 6.27
CA ALA A 40 13.27 29.36 6.37
C ALA A 40 11.91 29.25 7.10
N GLU A 41 11.20 28.13 6.92
CA GLU A 41 9.86 27.88 7.49
C GLU A 41 9.91 27.19 8.86
N SER A 42 11.10 26.87 9.38
CA SER A 42 11.22 26.23 10.68
C SER A 42 10.80 27.17 11.81
N ASP A 43 10.05 26.65 12.76
CA ASP A 43 9.70 27.31 14.01
C ASP A 43 10.89 27.39 14.97
N ILE A 44 10.71 28.15 16.06
CA ILE A 44 11.61 28.19 17.20
C ILE A 44 10.98 27.35 18.30
N ASP A 45 11.57 26.19 18.58
CA ASP A 45 11.12 25.28 19.64
C ASP A 45 11.79 25.60 20.96
N LEU A 46 11.03 26.13 21.91
CA LEU A 46 11.47 26.40 23.27
C LEU A 46 10.92 25.35 24.23
N TYR A 47 11.79 24.88 25.10
CA TYR A 47 11.44 24.01 26.21
C TYR A 47 11.66 24.77 27.52
N ALA A 48 10.59 25.00 28.26
CA ALA A 48 10.62 25.70 29.55
C ALA A 48 10.44 24.67 30.67
N ILE A 49 11.40 24.61 31.60
CA ILE A 49 11.29 23.76 32.79
C ILE A 49 10.61 24.58 33.89
N GLY A 50 9.55 24.06 34.47
CA GLY A 50 8.82 24.72 35.56
C GLY A 50 7.32 24.52 35.48
N ASP A 51 6.59 25.22 36.33
CA ASP A 51 5.13 25.24 36.31
C ASP A 51 4.64 26.24 35.26
N GLY A 52 3.87 25.73 34.29
CA GLY A 52 3.31 26.55 33.21
C GLY A 52 2.27 25.81 32.38
N PRO A 53 1.72 26.45 31.34
CA PRO A 53 0.78 25.83 30.42
C PRO A 53 1.46 24.75 29.59
N GLU A 54 0.79 23.60 29.38
CA GLU A 54 1.39 22.43 28.72
C GLU A 54 2.09 22.77 27.38
N TYR A 55 1.46 23.64 26.58
CA TYR A 55 1.97 24.09 25.30
C TYR A 55 1.44 25.49 24.96
N LEU A 56 2.28 26.33 24.38
CA LEU A 56 1.93 27.60 23.77
C LEU A 56 2.50 27.67 22.35
N LEU A 57 1.73 28.28 21.44
CA LEU A 57 2.18 28.57 20.09
C LEU A 57 1.87 30.02 19.78
N GLU A 58 2.90 30.79 19.47
CA GLU A 58 2.76 32.23 19.24
C GLU A 58 3.61 32.69 18.07
N ARG A 59 3.24 33.85 17.51
CA ARG A 59 3.98 34.48 16.41
C ARG A 59 4.81 35.64 16.96
N ARG A 60 6.13 35.62 16.71
CA ARG A 60 7.06 36.69 17.07
C ARG A 60 7.81 37.18 15.83
N GLY A 61 7.31 38.27 15.26
CA GLY A 61 7.78 38.76 13.96
C GLY A 61 7.43 37.77 12.85
N ASP A 62 8.47 37.28 12.16
CA ASP A 62 8.34 36.29 11.08
C ASP A 62 8.46 34.85 11.56
N PHE A 63 8.68 34.63 12.87
CA PHE A 63 8.85 33.30 13.42
C PHE A 63 7.59 32.83 14.15
N LEU A 64 7.27 31.56 13.94
CA LEU A 64 6.45 30.78 14.86
C LEU A 64 7.34 30.34 16.03
N VAL A 65 6.86 30.49 17.25
CA VAL A 65 7.56 30.09 18.47
C VAL A 65 6.67 29.09 19.20
N SER A 66 7.13 27.84 19.24
CA SER A 66 6.50 26.75 19.98
C SER A 66 7.14 26.71 21.38
N ILE A 67 6.33 26.64 22.43
CA ILE A 67 6.83 26.63 23.81
C ILE A 67 6.17 25.48 24.55
N SER A 68 6.97 24.49 24.93
CA SER A 68 6.52 23.35 25.72
C SER A 68 6.98 23.52 27.16
N TRP A 69 6.04 23.57 28.11
CA TRP A 69 6.37 23.57 29.53
C TRP A 69 6.32 22.15 30.09
N ARG A 70 7.30 21.80 30.91
CA ARG A 70 7.33 20.54 31.65
C ARG A 70 7.97 20.72 33.01
N ARG A 71 7.52 19.94 33.99
CA ARG A 71 8.20 19.86 35.28
C ARG A 71 9.41 18.93 35.19
N GLU A 72 10.44 19.19 35.99
CA GLU A 72 11.63 18.32 36.09
C GLU A 72 11.22 16.86 36.36
N GLU A 73 10.28 16.63 37.29
CA GLU A 73 9.76 15.29 37.63
C GLU A 73 9.03 14.59 36.47
N GLU A 74 8.42 15.34 35.55
CA GLU A 74 7.78 14.77 34.35
C GLU A 74 8.84 14.32 33.35
N ILE A 75 9.85 15.16 33.13
CA ILE A 75 10.98 14.84 32.24
C ILE A 75 11.75 13.63 32.76
N GLU A 76 12.01 13.58 34.07
CA GLU A 76 12.70 12.46 34.71
C GLU A 76 11.94 11.14 34.53
N ARG A 77 10.60 11.15 34.65
CA ARG A 77 9.76 9.97 34.40
C ARG A 77 9.81 9.53 32.94
N SER A 78 9.85 10.46 31.99
CA SER A 78 9.90 10.11 30.56
C SER A 78 11.18 9.38 30.14
N TYR A 79 12.29 9.48 30.90
CA TYR A 79 13.48 8.65 30.63
C TYR A 79 13.26 7.14 30.85
N SER A 80 12.19 6.76 31.54
CA SER A 80 11.82 5.36 31.77
C SER A 80 10.58 4.94 30.95
N SER A 81 10.10 5.79 30.05
CA SER A 81 8.90 5.55 29.24
C SER A 81 9.26 5.10 27.82
N PRO A 82 8.95 3.86 27.40
CA PRO A 82 9.20 3.39 26.04
C PRO A 82 8.59 4.30 24.96
N ALA A 83 7.44 4.91 25.25
CA ALA A 83 6.73 5.78 24.33
C ALA A 83 7.46 7.12 24.07
N ASP A 84 8.22 7.62 25.05
CA ASP A 84 8.79 8.96 25.01
C ASP A 84 10.26 8.98 24.56
N VAL A 85 11.03 7.96 24.96
CA VAL A 85 12.51 7.99 24.86
C VAL A 85 13.05 8.15 23.45
N GLY A 86 12.32 7.66 22.43
CA GLY A 86 12.73 7.73 21.03
C GLY A 86 12.95 9.16 20.51
N VAL A 87 12.15 10.11 21.02
CA VAL A 87 12.27 11.55 20.72
C VAL A 87 12.99 12.28 21.84
N LEU A 88 12.60 12.00 23.10
CA LEU A 88 13.09 12.72 24.27
C LEU A 88 14.61 12.69 24.36
N VAL A 89 15.22 11.49 24.32
CA VAL A 89 16.66 11.33 24.59
C VAL A 89 17.50 12.07 23.54
N PRO A 90 17.30 11.91 22.22
CA PRO A 90 18.04 12.71 21.24
C PRO A 90 17.73 14.20 21.33
N GLY A 91 16.48 14.58 21.61
CA GLY A 91 16.09 15.97 21.77
C GLY A 91 16.90 16.66 22.87
N TRP A 92 17.05 16.02 24.03
CA TRP A 92 17.87 16.52 25.13
C TRP A 92 19.37 16.48 24.87
N ARG A 93 19.86 15.47 24.14
CA ARG A 93 21.28 15.41 23.71
C ARG A 93 21.69 16.54 22.78
N GLN A 94 20.74 17.10 22.04
CA GLN A 94 20.96 18.11 21.01
C GLN A 94 20.47 19.50 21.44
N ALA A 95 19.82 19.60 22.60
CA ALA A 95 19.25 20.85 23.07
C ALA A 95 20.33 21.87 23.43
N ILE A 96 20.05 23.15 23.12
CA ILE A 96 20.93 24.27 23.47
C ILE A 96 20.33 24.95 24.70
N ILE A 97 21.06 24.93 25.81
CA ILE A 97 20.67 25.64 27.04
C ILE A 97 20.79 27.14 26.80
N LEU A 98 19.68 27.86 26.94
CA LEU A 98 19.64 29.32 26.80
C LEU A 98 19.86 30.01 28.15
N THR A 99 19.29 29.43 29.22
CA THR A 99 19.42 29.90 30.60
C THR A 99 19.12 28.76 31.56
N ASP A 100 19.95 28.60 32.58
CA ASP A 100 19.87 27.51 33.56
C ASP A 100 20.64 27.90 34.84
N PRO A 101 20.13 28.86 35.63
CA PRO A 101 20.83 29.41 36.79
C PRO A 101 21.17 28.33 37.84
N ASP A 102 20.32 27.32 38.00
CA ASP A 102 20.43 26.29 39.03
C ASP A 102 20.94 24.94 38.49
N GLY A 103 21.35 24.89 37.22
CA GLY A 103 21.92 23.71 36.58
C GLY A 103 20.94 22.55 36.36
N VAL A 104 19.63 22.82 36.37
CA VAL A 104 18.57 21.80 36.16
C VAL A 104 18.63 21.24 34.75
N ALA A 105 18.67 22.12 33.74
CA ALA A 105 18.73 21.69 32.35
C ALA A 105 20.05 20.97 32.03
N ALA A 106 21.16 21.42 32.61
CA ALA A 106 22.47 20.79 32.46
C ALA A 106 22.47 19.35 33.00
N ARG A 107 21.91 19.11 34.18
CA ARG A 107 21.77 17.75 34.75
C ARG A 107 20.92 16.84 33.88
N LEU A 108 19.78 17.34 33.39
CA LEU A 108 18.89 16.57 32.51
C LEU A 108 19.56 16.24 31.17
N ALA A 109 20.32 17.18 30.59
CA ALA A 109 21.08 16.94 29.36
C ALA A 109 22.24 15.95 29.57
N GLU A 110 22.94 16.02 30.70
CA GLU A 110 23.96 15.04 31.08
C GLU A 110 23.36 13.65 31.24
N ARG A 111 22.19 13.55 31.89
CA ARG A 111 21.43 12.30 32.00
C ARG A 111 21.06 11.74 30.63
N ALA A 112 20.53 12.55 29.71
CA ALA A 112 20.24 12.11 28.34
C ALA A 112 21.50 11.60 27.63
N THR A 113 22.63 12.27 27.83
CA THR A 113 23.91 11.89 27.24
C THR A 113 24.37 10.53 27.75
N ALA A 114 24.25 10.27 29.05
CA ALA A 114 24.58 8.99 29.68
C ALA A 114 23.52 7.89 29.47
N TRP A 115 22.32 8.23 28.99
CA TRP A 115 21.19 7.32 28.89
C TRP A 115 21.44 6.15 27.94
N THR A 116 21.08 4.94 28.38
CA THR A 116 21.03 3.71 27.57
C THR A 116 19.68 3.02 27.75
N TRP A 117 19.36 2.08 26.86
CA TRP A 117 18.11 1.30 26.95
C TRP A 117 18.00 0.48 28.23
N ASP A 118 19.12 0.22 28.93
CA ASP A 118 19.16 -0.48 30.21
C ASP A 118 18.39 0.26 31.31
N VAL A 119 18.16 1.57 31.15
CA VAL A 119 17.35 2.39 32.08
C VAL A 119 15.89 1.92 32.12
N ILE A 120 15.36 1.43 31.01
CA ILE A 120 14.00 0.84 30.95
C ILE A 120 14.07 -0.64 31.27
N GLY A 121 15.08 -1.34 30.72
CA GLY A 121 15.20 -2.79 30.82
C GLY A 121 14.35 -3.52 29.77
N ASP A 122 14.66 -4.80 29.56
CA ASP A 122 14.05 -5.59 28.48
C ASP A 122 12.58 -5.93 28.76
N ASP A 123 12.22 -6.29 29.99
CA ASP A 123 10.85 -6.70 30.31
C ASP A 123 9.81 -5.59 30.06
N PRO A 124 9.99 -4.33 30.54
CA PRO A 124 9.02 -3.28 30.27
C PRO A 124 8.99 -2.84 28.80
N LEU A 125 10.11 -2.94 28.07
CA LEU A 125 10.13 -2.69 26.63
C LEU A 125 9.31 -3.74 25.88
N ASN A 126 9.55 -5.01 26.20
CA ASN A 126 8.89 -6.13 25.56
C ASN A 126 7.38 -6.13 25.84
N GLU A 127 6.99 -5.87 27.09
CA GLU A 127 5.58 -5.73 27.50
C GLU A 127 4.90 -4.60 26.71
N TRP A 128 5.54 -3.42 26.65
CA TRP A 128 4.99 -2.30 25.89
C TRP A 128 4.83 -2.61 24.39
N VAL A 129 5.83 -3.23 23.75
CA VAL A 129 5.76 -3.62 22.34
C VAL A 129 4.62 -4.62 22.11
N ALA A 130 4.51 -5.64 22.96
CA ALA A 130 3.48 -6.66 22.87
C ALA A 130 2.06 -6.06 23.04
N GLU A 131 1.88 -5.17 24.02
CA GLU A 131 0.63 -4.46 24.23
C GLU A 131 0.24 -3.57 23.05
N GLN A 132 1.19 -2.78 22.52
CA GLN A 132 0.92 -1.90 21.39
C GLN A 132 0.52 -2.69 20.14
N LEU A 133 1.29 -3.71 19.76
CA LEU A 133 0.97 -4.55 18.60
C LEU A 133 -0.39 -5.24 18.77
N THR A 134 -0.69 -5.77 19.97
CA THR A 134 -1.99 -6.37 20.26
C THR A 134 -3.12 -5.34 20.13
N GLY A 135 -2.92 -4.11 20.59
CA GLY A 135 -3.91 -3.03 20.50
C GLY A 135 -4.24 -2.64 19.05
N TYR A 136 -3.23 -2.54 18.18
CA TYR A 136 -3.44 -2.20 16.77
C TYR A 136 -4.13 -3.31 15.95
N ALA A 137 -4.34 -4.49 16.52
CA ALA A 137 -5.21 -5.51 15.91
C ALA A 137 -6.62 -4.97 15.61
N GLU A 138 -7.14 -4.06 16.44
CA GLU A 138 -8.45 -3.45 16.22
C GLU A 138 -8.48 -2.62 14.92
N GLU A 139 -7.43 -1.84 14.65
CA GLU A 139 -7.33 -1.03 13.43
C GLU A 139 -7.14 -1.89 12.17
N VAL A 140 -6.48 -3.05 12.30
CA VAL A 140 -6.42 -4.07 11.24
C VAL A 140 -7.83 -4.59 10.91
N HIS A 141 -8.61 -4.96 11.92
CA HIS A 141 -9.99 -5.43 11.72
C HIS A 141 -10.86 -4.37 11.05
N LYS A 142 -10.76 -3.11 11.51
CA LYS A 142 -11.46 -1.98 10.90
C LYS A 142 -11.05 -1.79 9.44
N LEU A 143 -9.75 -1.80 9.14
CA LEU A 143 -9.26 -1.66 7.77
C LEU A 143 -9.82 -2.75 6.85
N VAL A 144 -9.73 -4.03 7.25
CA VAL A 144 -10.24 -5.15 6.46
C VAL A 144 -11.76 -5.02 6.23
N ALA A 145 -12.52 -4.65 7.27
CA ALA A 145 -13.96 -4.42 7.13
C ALA A 145 -14.29 -3.26 6.17
N HIS A 146 -13.52 -2.17 6.22
CA HIS A 146 -13.72 -1.01 5.35
C HIS A 146 -13.34 -1.29 3.89
N ILE A 147 -12.30 -2.09 3.65
CA ILE A 147 -11.94 -2.59 2.31
C ILE A 147 -13.09 -3.42 1.74
N ALA A 148 -13.60 -4.39 2.50
CA ALA A 148 -14.67 -5.28 2.07
C ALA A 148 -15.98 -4.53 1.76
N ARG A 149 -16.26 -3.43 2.46
CA ARG A 149 -17.45 -2.58 2.25
C ARG A 149 -17.27 -1.50 1.18
N GLY A 150 -16.07 -1.33 0.65
CA GLY A 150 -15.75 -0.25 -0.30
C GLY A 150 -15.81 1.15 0.31
N THR A 151 -15.71 1.29 1.63
CA THR A 151 -15.78 2.60 2.30
C THR A 151 -14.40 3.27 2.31
N LEU A 152 -14.04 3.88 1.18
CA LEU A 152 -12.68 4.34 0.87
C LEU A 152 -12.11 5.33 1.90
N GLN A 153 -12.88 6.34 2.34
CA GLN A 153 -12.39 7.35 3.29
C GLN A 153 -11.96 6.72 4.62
N TYR A 154 -12.76 5.79 5.16
CA TYR A 154 -12.43 5.12 6.42
C TYR A 154 -11.28 4.12 6.25
N ALA A 155 -11.22 3.40 5.13
CA ALA A 155 -10.07 2.57 4.81
C ALA A 155 -8.77 3.40 4.69
N ALA A 156 -8.84 4.58 4.08
CA ALA A 156 -7.69 5.48 3.94
C ALA A 156 -7.19 5.98 5.30
N ALA A 157 -8.10 6.34 6.20
CA ALA A 157 -7.77 6.72 7.57
C ALA A 157 -7.07 5.56 8.29
N GLN A 158 -7.62 4.35 8.21
CA GLN A 158 -7.08 3.19 8.91
C GLN A 158 -5.73 2.71 8.38
N ARG A 159 -5.58 2.68 7.05
CA ARG A 159 -4.28 2.47 6.39
C ARG A 159 -3.23 3.45 6.93
N SER A 160 -3.60 4.73 7.04
CA SER A 160 -2.67 5.78 7.47
C SER A 160 -2.29 5.64 8.95
N ILE A 161 -3.24 5.26 9.81
CA ILE A 161 -2.95 4.96 11.23
C ILE A 161 -1.91 3.84 11.34
N LEU A 162 -2.14 2.71 10.67
CA LEU A 162 -1.18 1.60 10.68
C LEU A 162 0.19 2.01 10.11
N ALA A 163 0.21 2.70 8.96
CA ALA A 163 1.45 3.13 8.32
C ALA A 163 2.29 4.08 9.19
N LEU A 164 1.65 4.92 10.01
CA LEU A 164 2.33 5.88 10.88
C LEU A 164 2.71 5.28 12.25
N ARG A 165 1.85 4.42 12.81
CA ARG A 165 2.01 3.95 14.20
C ARG A 165 2.86 2.70 14.33
N ILE A 166 2.77 1.77 13.38
CA ILE A 166 3.56 0.53 13.42
C ILE A 166 5.07 0.81 13.42
N PRO A 167 5.62 1.75 12.61
CA PRO A 167 7.04 2.10 12.69
C PRO A 167 7.51 2.63 14.05
N ILE A 168 6.66 3.37 14.79
CA ILE A 168 6.99 3.87 16.14
C ILE A 168 7.22 2.69 17.08
N ILE A 169 6.35 1.69 17.03
CA ILE A 169 6.48 0.48 17.87
C ILE A 169 7.75 -0.28 17.52
N MET A 170 8.05 -0.42 16.23
CA MET A 170 9.26 -1.09 15.78
C MET A 170 10.54 -0.31 16.12
N ALA A 171 10.49 1.01 16.21
CA ALA A 171 11.61 1.79 16.70
C ALA A 171 11.95 1.41 18.15
N VAL A 172 10.96 1.24 19.02
CA VAL A 172 11.17 0.77 20.40
C VAL A 172 11.70 -0.67 20.41
N HIS A 173 11.05 -1.59 19.70
CA HIS A 173 11.48 -3.00 19.61
C HIS A 173 12.93 -3.13 19.12
N LYS A 174 13.33 -2.27 18.16
CA LYS A 174 14.68 -2.25 17.59
C LYS A 174 15.65 -1.31 18.30
N ARG A 175 15.25 -0.74 19.43
CA ARG A 175 16.06 0.15 20.26
C ARG A 175 16.62 1.35 19.48
N ILE A 176 15.79 1.95 18.63
CA ILE A 176 16.12 3.09 17.76
C ILE A 176 15.71 4.39 18.45
N LEU A 177 16.70 5.27 18.61
CA LEU A 177 16.47 6.68 18.95
C LEU A 177 16.47 7.49 17.65
N TYR A 178 15.43 8.28 17.39
CA TYR A 178 15.23 8.94 16.10
C TYR A 178 15.16 10.47 16.17
N GLY A 179 14.88 11.03 17.35
CA GLY A 179 14.96 12.47 17.65
C GLY A 179 13.93 13.38 16.99
N SER A 180 13.50 13.06 15.78
CA SER A 180 12.35 13.67 15.12
C SER A 180 11.66 12.65 14.22
N GLU A 181 10.35 12.79 14.06
CA GLU A 181 9.56 11.94 13.16
C GLU A 181 10.13 11.95 11.73
N ASN A 182 10.72 13.06 11.27
CA ASN A 182 11.32 13.20 9.95
C ASN A 182 12.37 12.13 9.58
N ARG A 183 13.00 11.49 10.59
CA ARG A 183 14.02 10.44 10.38
C ARG A 183 13.53 9.05 10.81
N LEU A 184 12.40 8.97 11.50
CA LEU A 184 11.89 7.73 12.08
C LEU A 184 11.72 6.64 11.02
N TRP A 185 10.99 6.95 9.95
CA TRP A 185 10.62 5.96 8.93
C TRP A 185 11.84 5.41 8.19
N ASP A 186 12.84 6.25 7.90
CA ASP A 186 14.09 5.82 7.25
C ASP A 186 14.90 4.91 8.18
N LEU A 187 15.08 5.31 9.44
CA LEU A 187 15.84 4.53 10.43
C LEU A 187 15.20 3.16 10.70
N VAL A 188 13.87 3.11 10.78
CA VAL A 188 13.13 1.86 10.95
C VAL A 188 13.25 1.00 9.70
N ALA A 189 13.09 1.58 8.50
CA ALA A 189 13.23 0.85 7.25
C ALA A 189 14.63 0.26 7.07
N ASP A 190 15.68 1.02 7.36
CA ASP A 190 17.08 0.56 7.32
C ASP A 190 17.30 -0.63 8.26
N ARG A 191 16.67 -0.60 9.45
CA ARG A 191 16.82 -1.66 10.45
C ARG A 191 15.96 -2.89 10.17
N MET A 192 14.78 -2.71 9.59
CA MET A 192 13.84 -3.78 9.28
C MET A 192 14.09 -4.42 7.91
N GLY A 193 14.86 -3.76 7.04
CA GLY A 193 15.30 -4.28 5.75
C GLY A 193 14.43 -3.87 4.56
N SER A 194 14.84 -4.29 3.38
CA SER A 194 14.29 -3.83 2.09
C SER A 194 12.81 -4.18 1.89
N GLU A 195 12.36 -5.34 2.34
CA GLU A 195 10.94 -5.72 2.24
C GLU A 195 10.07 -4.79 3.09
N TRP A 196 10.50 -4.45 4.30
CA TRP A 196 9.81 -3.46 5.13
C TRP A 196 9.76 -2.11 4.43
N ALA A 197 10.90 -1.64 3.90
CA ALA A 197 10.99 -0.36 3.20
C ALA A 197 9.99 -0.25 2.03
N LYS A 198 9.85 -1.33 1.24
CA LYS A 198 8.86 -1.41 0.15
C LYS A 198 7.44 -1.31 0.67
N LYS A 199 7.07 -2.10 1.69
CA LYS A 199 5.72 -2.08 2.27
C LYS A 199 5.41 -0.75 2.95
N GLN A 200 6.37 -0.14 3.61
CA GLN A 200 6.24 1.18 4.21
C GLN A 200 5.97 2.26 3.16
N SER A 201 6.76 2.29 2.09
CA SER A 201 6.58 3.23 0.98
C SER A 201 5.21 3.04 0.31
N ALA A 202 4.79 1.80 0.11
CA ALA A 202 3.48 1.48 -0.43
C ALA A 202 2.33 1.82 0.53
N ALA A 203 2.48 1.61 1.85
CA ALA A 203 1.46 1.99 2.82
C ALA A 203 1.28 3.51 2.88
N LEU A 204 2.36 4.27 2.72
CA LEU A 204 2.35 5.74 2.70
C LEU A 204 1.86 6.35 1.39
N GLY A 205 1.76 5.58 0.30
CA GLY A 205 1.30 6.10 -1.00
C GLY A 205 2.42 6.65 -1.89
N LEU A 206 3.69 6.32 -1.62
CA LEU A 206 4.83 6.97 -2.27
C LEU A 206 5.20 6.37 -3.64
N THR A 207 4.66 5.21 -4.00
CA THR A 207 5.08 4.46 -5.19
C THR A 207 4.02 4.37 -6.30
N GLY A 208 2.96 5.19 -6.25
CA GLY A 208 1.95 5.28 -7.31
C GLY A 208 1.02 4.06 -7.45
N GLN A 209 1.07 3.13 -6.49
CA GLN A 209 0.22 1.94 -6.44
C GLN A 209 -1.26 2.27 -6.26
N LEU A 210 -2.12 1.32 -6.62
CA LEU A 210 -3.56 1.44 -6.43
C LEU A 210 -3.89 1.57 -4.93
N PHE A 211 -5.01 2.23 -4.64
CA PHE A 211 -5.47 2.44 -3.26
C PHE A 211 -5.58 1.13 -2.47
N HIS A 212 -6.11 0.08 -3.09
CA HIS A 212 -6.23 -1.25 -2.48
C HIS A 212 -4.85 -1.83 -2.10
N ASP A 213 -3.86 -1.70 -2.98
CA ASP A 213 -2.51 -2.19 -2.72
C ASP A 213 -1.81 -1.42 -1.61
N SER A 214 -2.08 -0.11 -1.48
CA SER A 214 -1.61 0.68 -0.34
C SER A 214 -2.22 0.22 0.99
N CYS A 215 -3.50 -0.18 0.99
CA CYS A 215 -4.15 -0.75 2.17
C CYS A 215 -3.56 -2.12 2.53
N LYS A 216 -3.34 -2.97 1.52
CA LYS A 216 -2.69 -4.27 1.71
C LYS A 216 -1.28 -4.12 2.27
N ALA A 217 -0.50 -3.16 1.78
CA ALA A 217 0.83 -2.90 2.30
C ALA A 217 0.83 -2.50 3.79
N ALA A 218 -0.16 -1.72 4.23
CA ALA A 218 -0.32 -1.39 5.65
C ALA A 218 -0.66 -2.60 6.52
N LEU A 219 -1.50 -3.52 6.01
CA LEU A 219 -1.78 -4.81 6.65
C LEU A 219 -0.53 -5.69 6.73
N GLU A 220 0.28 -5.73 5.67
CA GLU A 220 1.52 -6.48 5.62
C GLU A 220 2.58 -5.91 6.58
N LEU A 221 2.66 -4.59 6.78
CA LEU A 221 3.51 -3.99 7.80
C LEU A 221 3.17 -4.49 9.20
N TYR A 222 1.88 -4.54 9.55
CA TYR A 222 1.43 -5.07 10.83
C TYR A 222 1.86 -6.54 10.99
N VAL A 223 1.64 -7.37 9.97
CA VAL A 223 2.04 -8.79 9.99
C VAL A 223 3.56 -8.94 10.17
N MET A 224 4.36 -8.14 9.44
CA MET A 224 5.82 -8.15 9.57
C MET A 224 6.28 -7.71 10.97
N ALA A 225 5.61 -6.73 11.58
CA ALA A 225 5.88 -6.29 12.94
C ALA A 225 5.60 -7.40 13.97
N CYS A 226 4.43 -8.03 13.88
CA CYS A 226 4.06 -9.16 14.74
C CYS A 226 5.01 -10.36 14.58
N ALA A 227 5.39 -10.70 13.35
CA ALA A 227 6.36 -11.77 13.11
C ALA A 227 7.74 -11.43 13.72
N CYS A 228 8.14 -10.17 13.71
CA CYS A 228 9.39 -9.72 14.30
C CYS A 228 9.40 -9.71 15.84
N ALA A 229 8.22 -9.72 16.47
CA ALA A 229 8.02 -9.68 17.93
C ALA A 229 7.32 -10.95 18.46
N SER A 230 7.39 -12.05 17.70
CA SER A 230 6.59 -13.26 17.96
C SER A 230 6.86 -13.92 19.31
N ASP A 231 8.05 -13.72 19.86
CA ASP A 231 8.50 -14.24 21.14
C ASP A 231 8.06 -13.40 22.35
N LEU A 232 7.45 -12.23 22.12
CA LEU A 232 7.04 -11.32 23.18
C LEU A 232 5.60 -11.53 23.69
N PHE A 233 4.77 -12.26 22.94
CA PHE A 233 3.34 -12.33 23.21
C PHE A 233 2.99 -13.38 24.26
N ASP A 234 2.12 -13.01 25.21
CA ASP A 234 1.46 -13.98 26.09
C ASP A 234 0.42 -14.83 25.32
N ASN A 235 -0.12 -15.89 25.95
CA ASN A 235 -1.10 -16.78 25.31
C ASN A 235 -2.37 -16.07 24.80
N ARG A 236 -2.82 -15.02 25.51
CA ARG A 236 -4.01 -14.24 25.13
C ARG A 236 -3.69 -13.37 23.91
N GLN A 237 -2.58 -12.66 23.94
CA GLN A 237 -2.09 -11.81 22.86
C GLN A 237 -1.81 -12.65 21.61
N GLN A 238 -1.14 -13.79 21.76
CA GLN A 238 -0.85 -14.72 20.66
C GLN A 238 -2.13 -15.13 19.92
N ALA A 239 -3.22 -15.46 20.64
CA ALA A 239 -4.50 -15.79 20.01
C ALA A 239 -5.09 -14.63 19.18
N VAL A 240 -4.98 -13.39 19.69
CA VAL A 240 -5.41 -12.18 18.97
C VAL A 240 -4.54 -11.95 17.73
N ILE A 241 -3.22 -12.01 17.88
CA ILE A 241 -2.26 -11.79 16.80
C ILE A 241 -2.44 -12.83 15.69
N GLU A 242 -2.56 -14.11 16.01
CA GLU A 242 -2.76 -15.17 15.02
C GLU A 242 -4.05 -15.00 14.23
N HIS A 243 -5.16 -14.68 14.90
CA HIS A 243 -6.42 -14.40 14.24
C HIS A 243 -6.31 -13.18 13.31
N THR A 244 -5.70 -12.10 13.81
CA THR A 244 -5.56 -10.83 13.10
C THR A 244 -4.64 -10.96 11.89
N CYS A 245 -3.50 -11.65 12.02
CA CYS A 245 -2.58 -11.89 10.90
C CYS A 245 -3.22 -12.77 9.82
N LYS A 246 -4.00 -13.78 10.21
CA LYS A 246 -4.80 -14.57 9.24
C LYS A 246 -5.81 -13.68 8.51
N LEU A 247 -6.49 -12.79 9.22
CA LEU A 247 -7.43 -11.84 8.64
C LEU A 247 -6.75 -10.84 7.69
N ALA A 248 -5.61 -10.27 8.09
CA ALA A 248 -4.82 -9.30 7.33
C ALA A 248 -4.29 -9.87 6.01
N LEU A 249 -3.88 -11.15 6.02
CA LEU A 249 -3.41 -11.88 4.85
C LEU A 249 -4.53 -12.54 4.06
N HIS A 250 -5.75 -12.60 4.61
CA HIS A 250 -6.89 -13.13 3.90
C HIS A 250 -7.18 -12.23 2.70
N LYS A 251 -7.01 -12.77 1.49
CA LYS A 251 -7.69 -12.21 0.33
C LYS A 251 -9.17 -12.26 0.71
N GLY A 252 -9.81 -11.12 0.92
CA GLY A 252 -11.19 -11.04 1.42
C GLY A 252 -12.16 -11.87 0.58
N PRO A 253 -13.46 -11.89 0.89
CA PRO A 253 -14.46 -12.40 -0.04
C PRO A 253 -14.56 -11.42 -1.21
N GLY A 254 -13.52 -11.34 -2.04
CA GLY A 254 -13.68 -10.96 -3.42
C GLY A 254 -14.71 -11.94 -3.96
N ILE A 255 -15.68 -11.42 -4.70
CA ILE A 255 -16.42 -12.29 -5.59
C ILE A 255 -15.33 -12.89 -6.47
N ASN A 256 -15.01 -14.17 -6.27
CA ASN A 256 -14.02 -14.88 -7.06
C ASN A 256 -14.73 -15.15 -8.39
N VAL A 257 -14.83 -14.10 -9.19
CA VAL A 257 -15.49 -14.18 -10.48
C VAL A 257 -14.49 -14.83 -11.41
N ASN A 258 -14.82 -16.03 -11.87
CA ASN A 258 -14.02 -16.68 -12.89
C ASN A 258 -14.10 -15.82 -14.16
N SER A 259 -12.96 -15.30 -14.58
CA SER A 259 -12.86 -14.55 -15.83
C SER A 259 -12.53 -15.53 -16.94
N VAL A 260 -13.33 -15.50 -17.99
CA VAL A 260 -13.14 -16.30 -19.20
C VAL A 260 -12.93 -15.34 -20.37
N ILE A 261 -12.03 -15.67 -21.27
CA ILE A 261 -11.80 -14.97 -22.52
C ILE A 261 -12.46 -15.74 -23.67
N VAL A 262 -13.11 -15.04 -24.60
CA VAL A 262 -13.56 -15.59 -25.88
C VAL A 262 -12.95 -14.74 -26.98
N ILE A 263 -12.31 -15.37 -27.95
CA ILE A 263 -11.49 -14.65 -28.92
C ILE A 263 -12.15 -14.76 -30.30
N LEU A 264 -12.71 -13.64 -30.76
CA LEU A 264 -13.25 -13.50 -32.09
C LEU A 264 -12.10 -13.12 -33.05
N ILE A 265 -11.46 -14.13 -33.63
CA ILE A 265 -10.37 -13.94 -34.59
C ILE A 265 -10.97 -13.82 -35.99
N GLU A 266 -10.87 -12.62 -36.58
CA GLU A 266 -11.49 -12.31 -37.88
C GLU A 266 -10.43 -12.16 -38.99
N ARG A 267 -10.74 -12.74 -40.15
CA ARG A 267 -10.01 -12.56 -41.40
C ARG A 267 -10.94 -12.65 -42.62
N ASN A 268 -11.07 -11.54 -43.35
CA ASN A 268 -11.82 -11.45 -44.61
C ASN A 268 -13.29 -11.90 -44.51
N GLY A 269 -13.98 -11.51 -43.45
CA GLY A 269 -15.38 -11.87 -43.18
C GLY A 269 -15.57 -13.32 -42.72
N ARG A 270 -14.49 -14.01 -42.36
CA ARG A 270 -14.51 -15.35 -41.74
C ARG A 270 -13.93 -15.29 -40.35
N PHE A 271 -14.37 -16.22 -39.51
CA PHE A 271 -13.97 -16.32 -38.11
C PHE A 271 -13.28 -17.65 -37.87
N LEU A 272 -12.17 -17.63 -37.13
CA LEU A 272 -11.48 -18.85 -36.74
C LEU A 272 -12.26 -19.52 -35.61
N MET A 273 -12.61 -20.78 -35.82
CA MET A 273 -13.35 -21.58 -34.86
C MET A 273 -12.67 -22.92 -34.64
N ILE A 274 -12.87 -23.47 -33.46
CA ILE A 274 -12.36 -24.76 -33.03
C ILE A 274 -13.52 -25.73 -32.86
N GLU A 275 -13.25 -26.99 -33.15
CA GLU A 275 -14.09 -28.12 -32.77
C GLU A 275 -13.44 -28.81 -31.57
N GLU A 276 -14.17 -28.94 -30.45
CA GLU A 276 -13.64 -29.51 -29.21
C GLU A 276 -14.49 -30.67 -28.68
N GLU A 277 -13.83 -31.64 -28.04
CA GLU A 277 -14.46 -32.75 -27.30
C GLU A 277 -14.90 -32.32 -25.89
N ARG A 278 -15.61 -31.19 -25.76
CA ARG A 278 -16.14 -30.69 -24.47
C ARG A 278 -17.66 -30.91 -24.35
N GLY A 279 -18.10 -32.15 -24.29
CA GLY A 279 -19.52 -32.51 -24.07
C GLY A 279 -19.72 -33.95 -23.59
N PRO A 280 -20.89 -34.31 -23.00
CA PRO A 280 -21.18 -35.69 -22.62
C PRO A 280 -21.36 -36.64 -23.83
N VAL A 281 -21.62 -36.09 -25.03
CA VAL A 281 -21.72 -36.82 -26.31
C VAL A 281 -21.29 -35.89 -27.44
N GLY A 282 -20.32 -36.31 -28.26
CA GLY A 282 -19.94 -35.63 -29.51
C GLY A 282 -18.91 -34.49 -29.37
N THR A 283 -18.62 -33.85 -30.49
CA THR A 283 -17.77 -32.66 -30.63
C THR A 283 -18.64 -31.42 -30.84
N ASN A 284 -18.17 -30.25 -30.39
CA ASN A 284 -18.89 -28.99 -30.56
C ASN A 284 -17.98 -27.89 -31.12
N TRP A 285 -18.56 -27.01 -31.94
CA TRP A 285 -17.87 -25.86 -32.52
C TRP A 285 -18.01 -24.61 -31.66
N TYR A 286 -16.91 -23.89 -31.43
CA TYR A 286 -16.91 -22.59 -30.76
C TYR A 286 -15.71 -21.71 -31.15
N PHE A 287 -15.68 -20.48 -30.67
CA PHE A 287 -14.48 -19.64 -30.73
C PHE A 287 -13.43 -20.15 -29.74
N PRO A 288 -12.14 -19.88 -29.99
CA PRO A 288 -11.10 -20.11 -29.00
C PRO A 288 -11.42 -19.38 -27.69
N SER A 289 -11.30 -20.08 -26.56
CA SER A 289 -11.72 -19.56 -25.26
C SER A 289 -11.13 -20.34 -24.09
N GLY A 290 -10.75 -19.62 -23.04
CA GLY A 290 -10.31 -20.25 -21.81
C GLY A 290 -10.30 -19.30 -20.62
N ALA A 291 -9.82 -19.81 -19.48
CA ALA A 291 -9.79 -19.06 -18.24
C ALA A 291 -8.66 -18.03 -18.27
N VAL A 292 -8.91 -16.86 -17.70
CA VAL A 292 -7.85 -15.88 -17.43
C VAL A 292 -7.11 -16.35 -16.17
N GLU A 293 -5.81 -16.59 -16.30
CA GLU A 293 -5.00 -17.06 -15.17
C GLU A 293 -4.73 -15.96 -14.13
N ALA A 294 -4.39 -16.35 -12.92
CA ALA A 294 -4.16 -15.41 -11.84
C ALA A 294 -2.94 -14.51 -12.11
N GLY A 295 -3.18 -13.21 -12.30
CA GLY A 295 -2.13 -12.23 -12.62
C GLY A 295 -1.89 -12.03 -14.11
N GLU A 296 -2.65 -12.73 -14.97
CA GLU A 296 -2.64 -12.58 -16.42
C GLU A 296 -3.54 -11.41 -16.87
N SER A 297 -3.13 -10.67 -17.90
CA SER A 297 -3.98 -9.65 -18.51
C SER A 297 -4.98 -10.28 -19.50
N LEU A 298 -6.10 -9.61 -19.80
CA LEU A 298 -7.05 -10.10 -20.81
C LEU A 298 -6.41 -10.27 -22.20
N VAL A 299 -5.41 -9.45 -22.52
CA VAL A 299 -4.69 -9.51 -23.80
C VAL A 299 -3.74 -10.69 -23.83
N ASP A 300 -2.99 -10.93 -22.76
CA ASP A 300 -2.07 -12.06 -22.67
C ASP A 300 -2.85 -13.38 -22.71
N ALA A 301 -3.97 -13.46 -21.98
CA ALA A 301 -4.88 -14.60 -22.02
C ALA A 301 -5.40 -14.85 -23.45
N ALA A 302 -5.84 -13.80 -24.15
CA ALA A 302 -6.32 -13.92 -25.52
C ALA A 302 -5.24 -14.43 -26.50
N ILE A 303 -3.98 -14.00 -26.33
CA ILE A 303 -2.85 -14.46 -27.17
C ILE A 303 -2.51 -15.91 -26.86
N ARG A 304 -2.42 -16.27 -25.57
CA ARG A 304 -2.09 -17.62 -25.11
C ARG A 304 -3.13 -18.63 -25.58
N GLU A 305 -4.40 -18.41 -25.26
CA GLU A 305 -5.50 -19.32 -25.59
C GLU A 305 -5.67 -19.49 -27.11
N ALA A 306 -5.57 -18.40 -27.89
CA ALA A 306 -5.59 -18.49 -29.35
C ALA A 306 -4.44 -19.39 -29.86
N PHE A 307 -3.25 -19.23 -29.33
CA PHE A 307 -2.10 -20.00 -29.75
C PHE A 307 -2.18 -21.48 -29.32
N GLU A 308 -2.64 -21.74 -28.10
CA GLU A 308 -2.80 -23.09 -27.54
C GLU A 308 -3.86 -23.90 -28.29
N GLU A 309 -5.06 -23.34 -28.47
CA GLU A 309 -6.19 -24.05 -29.07
C GLU A 309 -6.15 -24.06 -30.61
N THR A 310 -5.51 -23.08 -31.26
CA THR A 310 -5.55 -22.96 -32.74
C THR A 310 -4.21 -23.00 -33.44
N GLY A 311 -3.11 -22.78 -32.72
CA GLY A 311 -1.78 -22.61 -33.30
C GLY A 311 -1.56 -21.27 -34.01
N TYR A 312 -2.54 -20.36 -34.06
CA TYR A 312 -2.38 -19.03 -34.66
C TYR A 312 -1.82 -18.02 -33.66
N SER A 313 -0.85 -17.22 -34.11
CA SER A 313 -0.49 -15.99 -33.42
C SER A 313 -1.48 -14.89 -33.80
N VAL A 314 -2.00 -14.19 -32.80
CA VAL A 314 -3.02 -13.17 -32.97
C VAL A 314 -2.62 -11.86 -32.30
N LYS A 315 -3.23 -10.78 -32.79
CA LYS A 315 -3.18 -9.45 -32.21
C LYS A 315 -4.58 -9.07 -31.72
N PRO A 316 -4.85 -9.15 -30.41
CA PRO A 316 -6.04 -8.56 -29.81
C PRO A 316 -6.07 -7.06 -30.06
N THR A 317 -7.24 -6.53 -30.43
CA THR A 317 -7.39 -5.10 -30.79
C THR A 317 -8.52 -4.40 -30.05
N HIS A 318 -9.63 -5.09 -29.81
CA HIS A 318 -10.82 -4.49 -29.24
C HIS A 318 -11.53 -5.43 -28.26
N LEU A 319 -12.23 -4.83 -27.30
CA LEU A 319 -13.23 -5.48 -26.48
C LEU A 319 -14.60 -5.27 -27.12
N LEU A 320 -15.21 -6.35 -27.62
CA LEU A 320 -16.53 -6.30 -28.24
C LEU A 320 -17.63 -6.18 -27.19
N ARG A 321 -17.59 -7.04 -26.17
CA ARG A 321 -18.68 -7.20 -25.19
C ARG A 321 -18.17 -7.87 -23.91
N ILE A 322 -18.78 -7.54 -22.77
CA ILE A 322 -18.62 -8.26 -21.51
C ILE A 322 -19.97 -8.86 -21.12
N ASP A 323 -20.00 -10.17 -20.95
CA ASP A 323 -21.15 -10.90 -20.41
C ASP A 323 -20.87 -11.29 -18.95
N HIS A 324 -21.93 -11.41 -18.15
CA HIS A 324 -21.84 -11.96 -16.80
C HIS A 324 -22.93 -13.01 -16.58
N GLY A 325 -22.64 -14.00 -15.74
CA GLY A 325 -23.60 -15.05 -15.42
C GLY A 325 -23.12 -15.95 -14.30
N TYR A 326 -23.75 -17.11 -14.18
CA TYR A 326 -23.40 -18.16 -13.22
C TYR A 326 -23.18 -19.48 -13.96
N PHE A 327 -22.22 -20.30 -13.53
CA PHE A 327 -22.02 -21.61 -14.15
C PHE A 327 -23.25 -22.51 -13.93
N ALA A 328 -23.72 -23.18 -14.99
CA ALA A 328 -25.00 -23.90 -15.00
C ALA A 328 -25.12 -24.98 -13.91
N ARG A 329 -23.99 -25.59 -13.48
CA ARG A 329 -23.96 -26.65 -12.45
C ARG A 329 -23.89 -26.13 -11.00
N SER A 330 -23.58 -24.86 -10.81
CA SER A 330 -23.49 -24.22 -9.50
C SER A 330 -23.98 -22.79 -9.65
N ARG A 331 -25.26 -22.54 -9.36
CA ARG A 331 -25.89 -21.20 -9.39
C ARG A 331 -25.26 -20.16 -8.44
N GLU A 332 -24.09 -20.49 -7.87
CA GLU A 332 -23.36 -19.75 -6.86
C GLU A 332 -21.96 -19.34 -7.35
N ILE A 333 -21.49 -19.84 -8.50
CA ILE A 333 -20.18 -19.48 -9.06
C ILE A 333 -20.38 -18.46 -10.19
N PRO A 334 -20.15 -17.16 -9.94
CA PRO A 334 -20.25 -16.14 -10.97
C PRO A 334 -19.07 -16.22 -11.94
N TRP A 335 -19.33 -15.89 -13.21
CA TRP A 335 -18.31 -15.72 -14.24
C TRP A 335 -18.50 -14.41 -14.99
N TRP A 336 -17.39 -13.85 -15.45
CA TRP A 336 -17.36 -12.76 -16.43
C TRP A 336 -16.71 -13.28 -17.70
N ARG A 337 -17.33 -13.02 -18.83
CA ARG A 337 -16.80 -13.44 -20.13
C ARG A 337 -16.51 -12.21 -20.96
N HIS A 338 -15.25 -12.08 -21.34
CA HIS A 338 -14.75 -10.95 -22.13
C HIS A 338 -14.58 -11.41 -23.57
N ILE A 339 -15.33 -10.82 -24.48
CA ILE A 339 -15.28 -11.15 -25.90
C ILE A 339 -14.32 -10.17 -26.58
N ILE A 340 -13.18 -10.69 -27.01
CA ILE A 340 -12.06 -9.92 -27.57
C ILE A 340 -11.99 -10.13 -29.08
N VAL A 341 -11.90 -9.04 -29.83
CA VAL A 341 -11.65 -9.09 -31.27
C VAL A 341 -10.15 -9.12 -31.50
N ALA A 342 -9.71 -10.06 -32.32
CA ALA A 342 -8.31 -10.20 -32.70
C ALA A 342 -8.14 -10.43 -34.22
N HIS A 343 -6.96 -10.14 -34.72
CA HIS A 343 -6.56 -10.45 -36.10
C HIS A 343 -5.32 -11.34 -36.11
N PRO A 344 -5.20 -12.30 -37.03
CA PRO A 344 -4.00 -13.12 -37.13
C PRO A 344 -2.80 -12.26 -37.53
N THR A 345 -1.67 -12.44 -36.85
CA THR A 345 -0.40 -11.75 -37.16
C THR A 345 0.54 -12.60 -38.01
N ALA A 346 0.33 -13.91 -38.02
CA ALA A 346 1.01 -14.87 -38.89
C ALA A 346 0.06 -16.05 -39.20
N ASP A 347 0.30 -16.77 -40.30
CA ASP A 347 -0.34 -18.08 -40.54
C ASP A 347 0.17 -19.11 -39.52
N VAL A 348 -0.58 -20.20 -39.33
CA VAL A 348 -0.39 -21.27 -38.32
C VAL A 348 1.09 -21.47 -37.94
N ALA A 349 1.43 -21.12 -36.70
CA ALA A 349 2.79 -21.21 -36.18
C ALA A 349 3.07 -22.55 -35.47
N LYS A 350 2.03 -23.36 -35.18
CA LYS A 350 2.13 -24.67 -34.52
C LYS A 350 1.26 -25.71 -35.24
N ALA A 351 1.81 -26.89 -35.54
CA ALA A 351 1.15 -27.92 -36.34
C ALA A 351 0.04 -28.72 -35.60
N ASP A 352 0.04 -28.73 -34.26
CA ASP A 352 -0.95 -29.44 -33.45
C ASP A 352 -1.58 -28.52 -32.38
N PRO A 353 -2.92 -28.36 -32.38
CA PRO A 353 -3.65 -27.67 -31.32
C PRO A 353 -3.60 -28.46 -30.00
N GLU A 354 -4.14 -27.88 -28.92
CA GLU A 354 -4.24 -28.53 -27.61
C GLU A 354 -5.02 -29.86 -27.66
N ASP A 355 -4.68 -30.79 -26.76
CA ASP A 355 -5.38 -32.06 -26.59
C ASP A 355 -6.89 -31.84 -26.37
N GLY A 356 -7.71 -32.44 -27.23
CA GLY A 356 -9.18 -32.30 -27.21
C GLY A 356 -9.75 -31.36 -28.26
N ILE A 357 -8.90 -30.64 -29.02
CA ILE A 357 -9.29 -29.93 -30.23
C ILE A 357 -9.19 -30.88 -31.44
N THR A 358 -10.30 -31.13 -32.13
CA THR A 358 -10.38 -32.07 -33.25
C THR A 358 -10.28 -31.39 -34.60
N ALA A 359 -10.62 -30.10 -34.70
CA ALA A 359 -10.50 -29.31 -35.92
C ALA A 359 -10.34 -27.81 -35.62
N VAL A 360 -9.71 -27.10 -36.55
CA VAL A 360 -9.52 -25.64 -36.52
C VAL A 360 -9.84 -25.11 -37.92
N GLU A 361 -10.90 -24.32 -38.07
CA GLU A 361 -11.41 -23.92 -39.39
C GLU A 361 -11.80 -22.44 -39.47
N TRP A 362 -11.68 -21.87 -40.68
CA TRP A 362 -12.16 -20.52 -40.99
C TRP A 362 -13.59 -20.57 -41.54
N LEU A 363 -14.55 -20.22 -40.71
CA LEU A 363 -15.97 -20.31 -41.03
C LEU A 363 -16.58 -18.94 -41.35
N SER A 364 -17.38 -18.86 -42.41
CA SER A 364 -18.25 -17.71 -42.65
C SER A 364 -19.53 -17.81 -41.80
N PRO A 365 -20.22 -16.68 -41.52
CA PRO A 365 -21.49 -16.71 -40.80
C PRO A 365 -22.50 -17.73 -41.36
N ASP A 366 -22.62 -17.80 -42.69
CA ASP A 366 -23.54 -18.73 -43.37
C ASP A 366 -23.18 -20.23 -43.19
N ASN A 367 -21.93 -20.54 -42.82
CA ASN A 367 -21.48 -21.92 -42.62
C ASN A 367 -21.80 -22.45 -41.22
N LEU A 368 -22.28 -21.61 -40.30
CA LEU A 368 -22.52 -21.98 -38.90
C LEU A 368 -23.87 -22.67 -38.68
N ASP A 369 -24.87 -22.37 -39.52
CA ASP A 369 -26.25 -22.85 -39.37
C ASP A 369 -26.38 -24.39 -39.43
N GLY A 370 -25.35 -25.10 -39.92
CA GLY A 370 -25.30 -26.55 -40.03
C GLY A 370 -24.38 -27.26 -39.04
N LEU A 371 -23.71 -26.54 -38.13
CA LEU A 371 -22.75 -27.10 -37.18
C LEU A 371 -23.36 -27.26 -35.79
N ASP A 372 -22.87 -28.25 -35.04
CA ASP A 372 -23.24 -28.43 -33.63
C ASP A 372 -22.43 -27.46 -32.75
N LEU A 373 -22.99 -26.26 -32.51
CA LEU A 373 -22.33 -25.21 -31.75
C LEU A 373 -22.41 -25.47 -30.25
N ARG A 374 -21.31 -25.21 -29.53
CA ARG A 374 -21.23 -25.33 -28.07
C ARG A 374 -22.30 -24.49 -27.35
N SER A 375 -22.63 -23.35 -27.93
CA SER A 375 -23.64 -22.43 -27.40
C SER A 375 -24.26 -21.62 -28.55
N PRO A 376 -25.59 -21.35 -28.52
CA PRO A 376 -26.26 -20.51 -29.51
C PRO A 376 -25.69 -19.09 -29.59
N ASP A 377 -25.04 -18.63 -28.52
CA ASP A 377 -24.47 -17.28 -28.44
C ASP A 377 -23.32 -17.01 -29.45
N ALA A 378 -22.77 -18.04 -30.09
CA ALA A 378 -21.78 -17.84 -31.15
C ALA A 378 -22.35 -17.01 -32.31
N HIS A 379 -23.61 -17.25 -32.69
CA HIS A 379 -24.32 -16.44 -33.68
C HIS A 379 -24.53 -15.01 -33.19
N GLU A 380 -24.91 -14.83 -31.92
CA GLU A 380 -25.14 -13.51 -31.34
C GLU A 380 -23.85 -12.68 -31.28
N ILE A 381 -22.70 -13.31 -30.98
CA ILE A 381 -21.39 -12.65 -30.96
C ILE A 381 -21.03 -12.13 -32.35
N ILE A 382 -21.14 -12.99 -33.38
CA ILE A 382 -20.87 -12.58 -34.77
C ILE A 382 -21.84 -11.50 -35.22
N ALA A 383 -23.14 -11.65 -34.95
CA ALA A 383 -24.14 -10.65 -35.30
C ALA A 383 -23.83 -9.30 -34.63
N THR A 384 -23.43 -9.31 -33.35
CA THR A 384 -23.01 -8.10 -32.62
C THR A 384 -21.82 -7.44 -33.30
N TYR A 385 -20.78 -8.21 -33.64
CA TYR A 385 -19.59 -7.71 -34.34
C TYR A 385 -19.94 -7.10 -35.71
N LEU A 386 -20.73 -7.80 -36.53
CA LEU A 386 -21.12 -7.33 -37.85
C LEU A 386 -22.01 -6.07 -37.78
N GLN A 387 -22.84 -5.95 -36.75
CA GLN A 387 -23.74 -4.80 -36.58
C GLN A 387 -23.05 -3.57 -35.98
N THR A 388 -22.17 -3.78 -35.00
CA THR A 388 -21.60 -2.68 -34.18
C THR A 388 -20.15 -2.36 -34.53
N GLY A 389 -19.49 -3.21 -35.33
CA GLY A 389 -18.04 -3.17 -35.53
C GLY A 389 -17.29 -3.81 -34.34
N PRO A 390 -15.97 -3.57 -34.22
CA PRO A 390 -15.12 -4.30 -33.28
C PRO A 390 -15.31 -3.92 -31.80
N GLY A 391 -16.08 -2.87 -31.49
CA GLY A 391 -16.33 -2.43 -30.11
C GLY A 391 -15.31 -1.41 -29.60
N LEU A 392 -14.99 -1.46 -28.30
CA LEU A 392 -14.08 -0.52 -27.64
C LEU A 392 -12.61 -0.89 -27.92
N PRO A 393 -11.76 0.04 -28.36
CA PRO A 393 -10.34 -0.25 -28.57
C PRO A 393 -9.67 -0.59 -27.23
N LEU A 394 -8.85 -1.63 -27.21
CA LEU A 394 -8.06 -1.99 -26.03
C LEU A 394 -6.93 -0.96 -25.87
N PRO A 395 -6.87 -0.20 -24.75
CA PRO A 395 -5.80 0.77 -24.55
C PRO A 395 -4.46 0.05 -24.37
N GLY A 396 -3.40 0.60 -24.98
CA GLY A 396 -2.04 0.31 -24.55
C GLY A 396 -1.27 -0.79 -25.28
N TYR A 397 -1.56 -1.13 -26.53
CA TYR A 397 -0.65 -1.98 -27.31
C TYR A 397 -0.40 -1.41 -28.71
N VAL A 398 0.75 -0.77 -28.90
CA VAL A 398 1.24 -0.40 -30.24
C VAL A 398 1.95 -1.61 -30.81
N PHE A 399 1.43 -2.17 -31.88
CA PHE A 399 2.12 -3.23 -32.62
C PHE A 399 2.75 -2.64 -33.88
N SER A 400 3.92 -3.13 -34.28
CA SER A 400 4.49 -2.81 -35.60
C SER A 400 3.58 -3.30 -36.74
N GLU A 401 3.82 -2.82 -37.96
CA GLU A 401 3.20 -3.39 -39.17
C GLU A 401 3.49 -4.89 -39.35
N SER A 402 4.54 -5.41 -38.68
CA SER A 402 4.91 -6.83 -38.64
C SER A 402 4.30 -7.63 -37.48
N GLY A 403 3.44 -7.02 -36.64
CA GLY A 403 2.74 -7.72 -35.56
C GLY A 403 3.53 -7.89 -34.25
N GLU A 404 4.70 -7.26 -34.10
CA GLU A 404 5.46 -7.27 -32.85
C GLU A 404 4.96 -6.21 -31.87
N LEU A 405 4.81 -6.58 -30.60
CA LEU A 405 4.46 -5.69 -29.49
C LEU A 405 5.56 -4.64 -29.27
N ARG A 406 5.26 -3.34 -29.47
CA ARG A 406 6.24 -2.23 -29.33
C ARG A 406 6.15 -1.45 -28.03
N GLY A 407 5.12 -1.66 -27.20
CA GLY A 407 5.04 -1.08 -25.85
C GLY A 407 3.64 -0.68 -25.40
N PHE A 408 3.57 -0.28 -24.13
CA PHE A 408 2.36 0.10 -23.39
C PHE A 408 2.16 1.62 -23.36
N TYR A 409 0.92 2.09 -23.53
CA TYR A 409 0.54 3.43 -23.06
C TYR A 409 -0.08 3.31 -21.67
N SER A 410 0.48 4.06 -20.72
CA SER A 410 0.02 4.24 -19.35
C SER A 410 -1.36 4.89 -19.29
#